data_AF-V8PEM6-F1
#
_entry.id   AF-V8PEM6-F1
#
_cell.length_a   1.000
_cell.length_b   1.000
_cell.length_c   1.000
_cell.angle_alpha   90.00
_cell.angle_beta   90.00
_cell.angle_gamma   90.00
#
_symmetry.space_group_name_H-M   'P 1'
#
loop_
_entity.id
_entity.type
_entity.pdbx_description
1 polymer ?
#
loop_
_entity_poly.entity_id
_entity_poly.type
_entity_poly.pdbx_seq_one_letter_code
_entity_poly.pdbx_strand_id
1 'polypeptide(L)'
;KHEWIAVENGIGTIGISNFAQEALGDVVYCSLPEIGTKLNKQDEFGALESVKAASEIYSPVTGEVTEINTALADNPGLVNKSCYQDGWLIKMTVDNPSELDELLTEDAYEKYIKSIEE
;
A
#
# COMPACT_ATOMS: atom_id res chain seq x y z
N LYS A 1 4.33 5.76 -4.88
CA LYS A 1 5.45 5.95 -3.95
C LYS A 1 5.88 4.61 -3.31
N HIS A 2 6.12 3.57 -4.11
CA HIS A 2 6.50 2.21 -3.65
C HIS A 2 5.37 1.38 -2.99
N GLU A 3 4.11 1.78 -3.16
CA GLU A 3 2.90 0.97 -2.92
C GLU A 3 2.63 0.00 -4.08
N TRP A 4 1.84 -1.03 -3.81
CA TRP A 4 1.33 -1.97 -4.81
C TRP A 4 -0.19 -2.12 -4.69
N ILE A 5 -0.82 -2.56 -5.78
CA ILE A 5 -2.23 -2.96 -5.82
C ILE A 5 -2.38 -4.29 -6.59
N ALA A 6 -3.15 -5.22 -6.02
CA ALA A 6 -3.58 -6.45 -6.70
C ALA A 6 -5.10 -6.45 -6.83
N VAL A 7 -5.62 -6.56 -8.05
CA VAL A 7 -7.06 -6.44 -8.33
C VAL A 7 -7.65 -7.80 -8.65
N GLU A 8 -8.69 -8.18 -7.90
CA GLU A 8 -9.51 -9.35 -8.16
C GLU A 8 -10.99 -8.96 -8.10
N ASN A 9 -11.75 -9.27 -9.15
CA ASN A 9 -13.20 -9.01 -9.22
C ASN A 9 -13.60 -7.54 -8.89
N GLY A 10 -12.78 -6.57 -9.28
CA GLY A 10 -13.02 -5.13 -9.04
C GLY A 10 -12.65 -4.65 -7.63
N ILE A 11 -12.07 -5.51 -6.80
CA ILE A 11 -11.52 -5.16 -5.49
C ILE A 11 -10.01 -5.12 -5.57
N GLY A 12 -9.44 -3.95 -5.26
CA GLY A 12 -8.00 -3.75 -5.14
C GLY A 12 -7.54 -3.99 -3.71
N THR A 13 -6.62 -4.92 -3.51
CA THR A 13 -5.84 -5.06 -2.27
C THR A 13 -4.59 -4.22 -2.38
N ILE A 14 -4.33 -3.37 -1.39
CA ILE A 14 -3.23 -2.39 -1.41
C ILE A 14 -2.25 -2.66 -0.27
N GLY A 15 -0.96 -2.53 -0.55
CA GLY A 15 0.11 -2.61 0.44
C GLY A 15 1.35 -1.83 0.03
N ILE A 16 2.44 -2.00 0.78
CA ILE A 16 3.75 -1.43 0.42
C ILE A 16 4.70 -2.51 -0.10
N SER A 17 5.61 -2.15 -0.99
CA SER A 17 6.60 -3.07 -1.55
C SER A 17 7.71 -3.45 -0.57
N ASN A 18 8.49 -4.48 -0.91
CA ASN A 18 9.67 -4.86 -0.13
C ASN A 18 10.67 -3.69 -0.01
N PHE A 19 10.90 -2.96 -1.11
CA PHE A 19 11.76 -1.78 -1.10
C PHE A 19 11.32 -0.73 -0.08
N ALA A 20 10.02 -0.47 0.01
CA ALA A 20 9.46 0.49 0.95
C ALA A 20 9.63 0.05 2.41
N GLN A 21 9.35 -1.22 2.73
CA GLN A 21 9.48 -1.71 4.10
C GLN A 21 10.94 -1.75 4.56
N GLU A 22 11.88 -2.07 3.66
CA GLU A 22 13.32 -2.04 3.97
C GLU A 22 13.80 -0.61 4.27
N ALA A 23 13.34 0.36 3.49
CA ALA A 23 13.64 1.77 3.70
C ALA A 23 13.08 2.29 5.03
N LEU A 24 11.85 1.90 5.38
CA LEU A 24 11.23 2.23 6.67
C LEU A 24 11.92 1.55 7.84
N GLY A 25 12.32 0.29 7.70
CA GLY A 25 12.71 -0.57 8.82
C GLY A 25 11.50 -1.07 9.62
N ASP A 26 11.74 -1.55 10.83
CA ASP A 26 10.72 -2.19 11.67
C ASP A 26 9.52 -1.28 11.93
N VAL A 27 8.37 -1.64 11.35
CA VAL A 27 7.11 -0.91 11.48
C VAL A 27 6.54 -1.17 12.87
N VAL A 28 6.25 -0.09 13.58
CA VAL A 28 5.73 -0.10 14.96
C VAL A 28 4.30 0.38 15.06
N TYR A 29 3.78 1.06 14.04
CA TYR A 29 2.40 1.53 14.00
C TYR A 29 1.88 1.68 12.57
N CYS A 30 0.59 1.38 12.37
CA CYS A 30 -0.12 1.52 11.11
C CYS A 30 -1.38 2.36 11.33
N SER A 31 -1.40 3.58 10.80
CA SER A 31 -2.61 4.41 10.73
C SER A 31 -3.37 4.06 9.45
N LEU A 32 -4.56 3.50 9.59
CA LEU A 32 -5.43 3.07 8.48
C LEU A 32 -6.76 3.83 8.51
N PRO A 33 -7.43 4.01 7.35
CA PRO A 33 -8.68 4.74 7.25
C PRO A 33 -9.85 3.91 7.78
N GLU A 34 -11.04 4.51 7.88
CA GLU A 34 -12.26 3.78 8.20
C GLU A 34 -12.83 3.08 6.95
N ILE A 35 -13.47 1.93 7.13
CA ILE A 35 -14.26 1.28 6.08
C ILE A 35 -15.37 2.25 5.64
N GLY A 36 -15.58 2.38 4.32
CA GLY A 36 -16.49 3.34 3.70
C GLY A 36 -15.85 4.69 3.37
N THR A 37 -14.58 4.91 3.71
CA THR A 37 -13.84 6.10 3.28
C THR A 37 -13.73 6.11 1.76
N LYS A 38 -14.12 7.23 1.14
CA LYS A 38 -13.92 7.47 -0.29
C LYS A 38 -12.58 8.15 -0.52
N LEU A 39 -11.81 7.59 -1.44
CA LEU A 39 -10.47 8.05 -1.79
C LEU A 39 -10.42 8.31 -3.29
N ASN A 40 -9.84 9.43 -3.69
CA ASN A 40 -9.39 9.63 -5.06
C ASN A 40 -7.96 9.11 -5.22
N LYS A 41 -7.56 8.81 -6.45
CA LYS A 41 -6.16 8.56 -6.77
C LYS A 41 -5.27 9.70 -6.24
N GLN A 42 -4.16 9.33 -5.59
CA GLN A 42 -3.23 10.23 -4.88
C GLN A 42 -3.76 10.88 -3.60
N ASP A 43 -4.95 10.55 -3.10
CA ASP A 43 -5.33 10.96 -1.75
C ASP A 43 -4.50 10.18 -0.72
N GLU A 44 -4.03 10.88 0.32
CA GLU A 44 -3.46 10.23 1.50
C GLU A 44 -4.58 9.49 2.25
N PHE A 45 -4.34 8.22 2.59
CA PHE A 45 -5.32 7.42 3.35
C PHE A 45 -4.81 6.94 4.70
N GLY A 46 -3.50 7.04 4.95
CA GLY A 46 -2.89 6.48 6.14
C GLY A 46 -1.40 6.76 6.21
N ALA A 47 -0.77 6.23 7.25
CA ALA A 47 0.66 6.38 7.47
C ALA A 47 1.23 5.13 8.18
N LEU A 48 2.48 4.79 7.85
CA LEU A 48 3.25 3.77 8.54
C LEU A 48 4.36 4.43 9.34
N GLU A 49 4.47 4.09 10.62
CA GLU A 49 5.54 4.58 11.48
C GLU A 49 6.50 3.45 11.84
N SER A 50 7.79 3.75 11.76
CA SER A 50 8.89 2.90 12.20
C SER A 50 9.72 3.64 13.25
N VAL A 51 10.70 2.95 13.84
CA VAL A 51 11.70 3.59 14.72
C VAL A 51 12.54 4.63 13.99
N LYS A 52 12.62 4.56 12.65
CA LYS A 52 13.46 5.44 11.83
C LYS A 52 12.70 6.64 11.25
N ALA A 53 11.47 6.42 10.81
CA ALA A 53 10.72 7.40 10.02
C ALA A 53 9.22 7.13 10.06
N ALA A 54 8.44 8.11 9.57
CA ALA A 54 7.05 7.92 9.18
C ALA A 54 6.93 8.07 7.65
N SER A 55 6.08 7.26 7.03
CA SER A 55 5.72 7.39 5.62
C SER A 55 4.21 7.46 5.47
N GLU A 56 3.74 8.56 4.90
CA GLU A 56 2.36 8.70 4.39
C GLU A 56 2.13 7.71 3.25
N ILE A 57 0.93 7.15 3.18
CA ILE A 57 0.51 6.16 2.18
C ILE A 57 -0.64 6.75 1.36
N TYR A 58 -0.52 6.60 0.04
CA TYR A 58 -1.39 7.25 -0.93
C TYR A 58 -2.17 6.24 -1.73
N SER A 59 -3.42 6.56 -2.05
CA SER A 59 -4.28 5.66 -2.81
C SER A 59 -3.77 5.56 -4.26
N PRO A 60 -3.55 4.35 -4.79
CA PRO A 60 -3.14 4.17 -6.19
C PRO A 60 -4.29 4.42 -7.17
N VAL A 61 -5.54 4.33 -6.71
CA VAL A 61 -6.76 4.43 -7.52
C VAL A 61 -7.89 5.14 -6.76
N THR A 62 -8.91 5.55 -7.49
CA THR A 62 -10.16 6.11 -6.98
C THR A 62 -11.14 4.99 -6.61
N GLY A 63 -11.77 5.10 -5.43
CA GLY A 63 -12.80 4.16 -4.97
C GLY A 63 -13.16 4.30 -3.49
N GLU A 64 -13.74 3.25 -2.91
CA GLU A 64 -14.21 3.22 -1.52
C GLU A 64 -13.58 2.06 -0.74
N VAL A 65 -13.05 2.34 0.46
CA VAL A 65 -12.43 1.34 1.33
C VAL A 65 -13.47 0.31 1.77
N THR A 66 -13.22 -0.97 1.50
CA THR A 66 -14.13 -2.09 1.84
C THR A 66 -13.61 -2.93 3.00
N GLU A 67 -12.31 -2.95 3.23
CA GLU A 67 -11.67 -3.73 4.30
C GLU A 67 -10.38 -3.06 4.77
N ILE A 68 -10.03 -3.23 6.04
CA ILE A 68 -8.73 -2.85 6.61
C ILE A 68 -8.09 -4.06 7.30
N ASN A 69 -6.77 -4.13 7.30
CA ASN A 69 -6.08 -5.23 7.95
C ASN A 69 -6.00 -5.03 9.47
N THR A 70 -7.02 -5.52 10.19
CA THR A 70 -7.11 -5.38 11.64
C THR A 70 -5.98 -6.10 12.39
N ALA A 71 -5.29 -7.05 11.77
CA ALA A 71 -4.16 -7.74 12.40
C ALA A 71 -2.96 -6.81 12.63
N LEU A 72 -2.86 -5.70 11.89
CA LEU A 72 -1.76 -4.73 12.02
C LEU A 72 -1.83 -3.90 13.31
N ALA A 73 -2.98 -3.85 13.99
CA ALA A 73 -3.10 -3.20 15.28
C ALA A 73 -2.27 -3.91 16.37
N ASP A 74 -2.26 -5.24 16.34
CA ASP A 74 -1.52 -6.08 17.30
C ASP A 74 -0.15 -6.52 16.77
N ASN A 75 0.02 -6.58 15.43
CA ASN A 75 1.22 -7.09 14.78
C ASN A 75 1.63 -6.24 13.56
N PRO A 76 2.04 -4.97 13.77
CA PRO A 76 2.43 -4.08 12.68
C PRO A 76 3.63 -4.61 11.86
N GLY A 77 4.49 -5.43 12.48
CA GLY A 77 5.62 -6.07 11.82
C GLY A 77 5.24 -7.09 10.73
N LEU A 78 3.95 -7.41 10.53
CA LEU A 78 3.49 -8.14 9.35
C LEU A 78 3.82 -7.38 8.06
N VAL A 79 3.83 -6.04 8.10
CA VAL A 79 4.26 -5.22 6.97
C VAL A 79 5.69 -5.56 6.57
N ASN A 80 6.60 -5.75 7.53
CA ASN A 80 7.98 -6.13 7.23
C ASN A 80 8.10 -7.60 6.78
N LYS A 81 7.37 -8.52 7.43
CA LYS A 81 7.53 -9.98 7.24
C LYS A 81 6.80 -10.53 6.02
N SER A 82 5.73 -9.88 5.58
CA SER A 82 4.75 -10.44 4.64
C SER A 82 4.11 -9.32 3.79
N CYS A 83 4.90 -8.33 3.34
CA CYS A 83 4.41 -7.09 2.69
C CYS A 83 3.48 -7.29 1.48
N TYR A 84 3.59 -8.41 0.76
CA TYR A 84 2.74 -8.76 -0.39
C TYR A 84 1.63 -9.76 -0.06
N GLN A 85 1.55 -10.26 1.17
CA GLN A 85 0.60 -11.27 1.62
C GLN A 85 -0.10 -10.77 2.89
N ASP A 86 0.29 -11.22 4.08
CA ASP A 86 -0.42 -10.90 5.34
C ASP A 86 -0.25 -9.44 5.79
N GLY A 87 0.70 -8.72 5.21
CA GLY A 87 1.01 -7.31 5.48
C GLY A 87 0.27 -6.31 4.59
N TRP A 88 -0.80 -6.72 3.90
CA TRP A 88 -1.68 -5.80 3.18
C TRP A 88 -2.29 -4.75 4.12
N LEU A 89 -2.62 -3.56 3.61
CA LEU A 89 -3.08 -2.43 4.42
C LEU A 89 -4.61 -2.28 4.36
N ILE A 90 -5.13 -2.12 3.14
CA ILE A 90 -6.56 -1.92 2.87
C ILE A 90 -7.00 -2.73 1.65
N LYS A 91 -8.31 -2.95 1.54
CA LYS A 91 -8.97 -3.29 0.28
C LYS A 91 -9.97 -2.20 -0.06
N MET A 92 -10.15 -1.94 -1.35
CA MET A 92 -11.10 -0.94 -1.83
C MET A 92 -11.70 -1.32 -3.18
N THR A 93 -12.84 -0.71 -3.53
CA THR A 93 -13.34 -0.78 -4.91
C THR A 93 -12.41 -0.03 -5.87
N VAL A 94 -12.44 -0.43 -7.14
CA VAL A 94 -11.75 0.28 -8.22
C VAL A 94 -12.82 0.93 -9.10
N ASP A 95 -13.12 2.20 -8.86
CA ASP A 95 -14.22 2.89 -9.53
C ASP A 95 -13.85 3.32 -10.95
N ASN A 96 -12.55 3.53 -11.20
CA ASN A 96 -12.01 3.90 -12.51
C ASN A 96 -10.87 2.95 -12.94
N PRO A 97 -11.18 1.83 -13.61
CA PRO A 97 -10.18 0.82 -13.98
C PRO A 97 -9.03 1.34 -14.88
N SER A 98 -9.23 2.40 -15.65
CA SER A 98 -8.16 2.94 -16.50
C SER A 98 -7.01 3.57 -15.71
N GLU A 99 -7.22 3.91 -14.43
CA GLU A 99 -6.14 4.41 -13.57
C GLU A 99 -5.04 3.37 -13.31
N LEU A 100 -5.36 2.08 -13.49
CA LEU A 100 -4.40 0.97 -13.41
C LEU A 100 -3.39 1.01 -14.56
N ASP A 101 -3.79 1.51 -15.74
CA ASP A 101 -2.92 1.61 -16.92
C ASP A 101 -1.79 2.64 -16.73
N GLU A 102 -1.94 3.53 -15.76
CA GLU A 102 -0.94 4.53 -15.38
C GLU A 102 0.06 4.01 -14.35
N LEU A 103 -0.18 2.84 -13.76
CA LEU A 103 0.70 2.24 -12.77
C LEU A 103 1.85 1.50 -13.44
N LEU A 104 2.95 1.34 -12.71
CA LEU A 104 4.05 0.50 -13.16
C LEU A 104 3.65 -0.96 -13.06
N THR A 105 3.93 -1.74 -14.10
CA THR A 105 3.94 -3.19 -14.01
C THR A 105 5.09 -3.64 -13.10
N GLU A 106 5.05 -4.89 -12.63
CA GLU A 106 6.13 -5.49 -11.83
C GLU A 106 7.49 -5.34 -12.53
N ASP A 107 7.61 -5.76 -13.79
CA ASP A 107 8.83 -5.61 -14.60
C ASP A 107 9.31 -4.14 -14.72
N ALA A 108 8.39 -3.18 -14.82
CA ALA A 108 8.73 -1.77 -14.92
C ALA A 108 9.19 -1.22 -13.56
N TYR A 109 8.57 -1.67 -12.47
CA TYR A 109 8.95 -1.32 -11.11
C TYR A 109 10.30 -1.90 -10.72
N GLU A 110 10.62 -3.14 -11.11
CA GLU A 110 11.95 -3.75 -10.91
C GLU A 110 13.07 -2.93 -11.59
N LYS A 111 12.84 -2.45 -12.81
CA LYS A 111 13.79 -1.57 -13.51
C LYS A 111 13.92 -0.22 -12.80
N TYR A 112 12.81 0.31 -12.30
CA TYR A 112 12.79 1.56 -11.56
C TYR A 112 13.62 1.47 -10.27
N ILE A 113 13.40 0.45 -9.43
CA ILE A 113 14.18 0.28 -8.18
C ILE A 113 15.68 0.08 -8.47
N LYS A 114 16.02 -0.69 -9.51
CA LYS A 114 17.42 -0.88 -9.91
C LYS A 114 18.09 0.44 -10.30
N SER A 115 17.37 1.33 -10.97
CA SER A 115 17.90 2.65 -11.35
C SER A 115 18.11 3.61 -10.18
N ILE A 116 17.55 3.32 -8.99
CA ILE A 116 17.76 4.11 -7.77
C ILE A 116 19.04 3.65 -7.04
N GLU A 117 19.39 2.37 -7.18
CA GLU A 117 20.56 1.77 -6.52
C GLU A 117 21.89 2.00 -7.29
N GLU A 118 21.80 2.35 -8.57
CA GLU A 118 22.93 2.72 -9.44
C GLU A 118 23.32 4.21 -9.31
#